data_AF-A0A0F9FJ36-F1
#
_entry.id   AF-A0A0F9FJ36-F1
#
_cell.length_a   1.000
_cell.length_b   1.000
_cell.length_c   1.000
_cell.angle_alpha   90.00
_cell.angle_beta   90.00
_cell.angle_gamma   90.00
#
_symmetry.space_group_name_H-M   'P 1'
#
loop_
_entity.id
_entity.type
_entity.pdbx_description
1 polymer ?
#
loop_
_entity_poly.entity_id
_entity_poly.type
_entity_poly.pdbx_seq_one_letter_code
_entity_poly.pdbx_strand_id
1 'polypeptide(L)'
;MSKQDIWLRILKERQRQDTKFGSQRKLTQQEWLTILVEEVGEVAESILEGDIPNYPVELIQVAAVCVAAIECWESNKVVRDEEAG
;
A
#
# COMPACT_ATOMS: atom_id res chain seq x y z
N MET A 1 8.17 20.34 0.44
CA MET A 1 8.22 18.88 0.21
C MET A 1 8.29 18.66 -1.29
N SER A 2 9.36 18.05 -1.77
CA SER A 2 9.55 17.72 -3.18
C SER A 2 8.80 16.43 -3.54
N LYS A 3 8.65 16.16 -4.85
CA LYS A 3 8.14 14.86 -5.31
C LYS A 3 9.03 13.69 -4.85
N GLN A 4 10.33 13.92 -4.74
CA GLN A 4 11.30 12.94 -4.25
C GLN A 4 11.05 12.62 -2.77
N ASP A 5 10.76 13.63 -1.95
CA ASP A 5 10.44 13.44 -0.53
C ASP A 5 9.18 12.58 -0.34
N ILE A 6 8.14 12.83 -1.14
CA ILE A 6 6.90 12.05 -1.12
C ILE A 6 7.19 10.59 -1.46
N TRP A 7 7.94 10.36 -2.54
CA TRP A 7 8.31 9.01 -2.96
C TRP A 7 9.12 8.26 -1.89
N LEU A 8 10.08 8.94 -1.26
CA LEU A 8 10.85 8.37 -0.15
C LEU A 8 9.97 8.00 1.05
N ARG A 9 8.92 8.77 1.34
CA ARG A 9 7.98 8.43 2.42
C ARG A 9 7.14 7.21 2.06
N ILE A 10 6.67 7.08 0.82
CA ILE A 10 5.94 5.90 0.33
C ILE A 10 6.83 4.65 0.44
N LEU A 11 8.09 4.72 0.00
CA LEU A 11 9.01 3.58 0.11
C LEU A 11 9.29 3.17 1.56
N LYS A 12 9.45 4.15 2.47
CA LYS A 12 9.62 3.87 3.90
C LYS A 12 8.39 3.22 4.51
N GLU A 13 7.20 3.72 4.16
CA GLU A 13 5.94 3.15 4.64
C GLU A 13 5.74 1.73 4.10
N ARG A 14 6.01 1.50 2.82
CA ARG A 14 5.99 0.18 2.20
C ARG A 14 6.90 -0.80 2.96
N GLN A 15 8.12 -0.40 3.31
CA GLN A 15 9.05 -1.20 4.11
C GLN A 15 8.52 -1.46 5.54
N ARG A 16 7.90 -0.46 6.17
CA ARG A 16 7.26 -0.60 7.48
C ARG A 16 6.15 -1.65 7.44
N GLN A 17 5.27 -1.59 6.44
CA GLN A 17 4.19 -2.56 6.25
C GLN A 17 4.73 -3.98 6.03
N ASP A 18 5.82 -4.16 5.27
CA ASP A 18 6.47 -5.48 5.13
C ASP A 18 7.01 -6.01 6.45
N THR A 19 7.57 -5.13 7.27
CA THR A 19 8.08 -5.52 8.59
C THR A 19 6.94 -5.91 9.53
N LYS A 20 5.80 -5.20 9.47
CA LYS A 20 4.65 -5.41 10.35
C LYS A 20 3.80 -6.63 9.95
N PHE A 21 3.60 -6.84 8.65
CA PHE A 21 2.65 -7.82 8.12
C PHE A 21 3.30 -8.95 7.30
N GLY A 22 4.61 -8.89 7.09
CA GLY A 22 5.34 -9.82 6.24
C GLY A 22 5.37 -9.39 4.77
N SER A 23 6.45 -9.75 4.08
CA SER A 23 6.68 -9.40 2.67
C SER A 23 6.17 -10.45 1.67
N GLN A 24 6.01 -11.71 2.09
CA GLN A 24 5.49 -12.79 1.24
C GLN A 24 3.96 -12.87 1.33
N ARG A 25 3.29 -11.95 0.64
CA ARG A 25 1.83 -11.89 0.58
C ARG A 25 1.32 -12.55 -0.70
N LYS A 26 0.59 -13.66 -0.57
CA LYS A 26 -0.21 -14.24 -1.66
C LYS A 26 -1.68 -13.86 -1.43
N LEU A 27 -1.97 -12.58 -1.59
CA LEU A 27 -3.32 -12.04 -1.43
C LEU A 27 -4.03 -11.96 -2.78
N THR A 28 -5.32 -12.25 -2.77
CA THR A 28 -6.26 -12.06 -3.87
C THR A 28 -6.53 -10.56 -4.10
N GLN A 29 -7.10 -10.22 -5.25
CA GLN A 29 -7.47 -8.84 -5.56
C GLN A 29 -8.53 -8.29 -4.59
N GLN A 30 -9.43 -9.16 -4.10
CA GLN A 30 -10.44 -8.81 -3.12
C GLN A 30 -9.79 -8.45 -1.78
N GLU A 31 -8.83 -9.25 -1.31
CA GLU A 31 -8.09 -8.95 -0.08
C GLU A 31 -7.28 -7.65 -0.19
N TRP A 32 -6.62 -7.41 -1.34
CA TRP A 32 -5.94 -6.15 -1.59
C TRP A 32 -6.91 -4.95 -1.62
N LEU A 33 -8.09 -5.10 -2.21
CA LEU A 33 -9.12 -4.07 -2.20
C LEU A 33 -9.61 -3.79 -0.78
N THR A 34 -9.79 -4.82 0.04
CA THR A 34 -10.16 -4.66 1.46
C THR A 34 -9.14 -3.81 2.20
N ILE A 35 -7.85 -4.14 2.09
CA ILE A 35 -6.78 -3.38 2.76
C ILE A 35 -6.73 -1.95 2.22
N LEU A 36 -6.86 -1.75 0.91
CA LEU A 36 -6.86 -0.41 0.32
C LEU A 36 -8.01 0.45 0.85
N VAL A 37 -9.20 -0.12 0.98
CA VAL A 37 -10.38 0.60 1.48
C VAL A 37 -10.27 0.89 2.97
N GLU A 38 -9.58 0.05 3.75
CA GLU A 38 -9.24 0.32 5.15
C GLU A 38 -8.42 1.60 5.28
N GLU A 39 -7.31 1.71 4.54
CA GLU A 39 -6.46 2.91 4.55
C GLU A 39 -7.19 4.18 4.06
N VAL A 40 -8.09 4.03 3.06
CA VAL A 40 -8.96 5.13 2.63
C VAL A 40 -9.95 5.54 3.73
N GLY A 41 -10.39 4.58 4.54
CA GLY A 41 -11.19 4.82 5.75
C GLY A 41 -10.45 5.70 6.75
N GLU A 42 -9.18 5.41 7.04
CA GLU A 42 -8.32 6.20 7.95
C GLU A 42 -8.09 7.63 7.43
N VAL A 43 -7.97 7.82 6.11
CA VAL A 43 -7.95 9.15 5.48
C VAL A 43 -9.26 9.91 5.77
N ALA A 44 -10.41 9.24 5.62
CA ALA A 44 -11.71 9.82 5.89
C ALA A 44 -11.89 10.18 7.38
N GLU A 45 -11.48 9.29 8.27
CA GLU A 45 -11.48 9.48 9.72
C GLU A 45 -10.65 10.71 10.11
N SER A 46 -9.43 10.84 9.59
CA SER A 46 -8.57 12.01 9.84
C SER A 46 -9.23 13.34 9.45
N ILE A 47 -10.04 13.36 8.38
CA ILE A 47 -10.81 14.56 7.98
C ILE A 47 -11.97 14.80 8.94
N LEU A 48 -12.74 13.76 9.25
CA LEU A 48 -13.95 13.85 10.07
C LEU A 48 -13.64 14.26 11.52
N GLU A 49 -12.53 13.76 12.07
CA GLU A 49 -12.08 14.06 13.42
C GLU A 49 -11.25 15.34 13.52
N GLY A 50 -10.87 15.93 12.37
CA GLY A 50 -10.05 17.15 12.32
C GLY A 50 -8.56 16.91 12.60
N ASP A 51 -8.08 15.67 12.51
CA ASP A 51 -6.66 15.32 12.59
C ASP A 51 -5.93 15.60 11.26
N ILE A 52 -5.88 16.88 10.91
CA ILE A 52 -5.24 17.38 9.68
C ILE A 52 -3.74 17.03 9.60
N PRO A 53 -2.95 17.01 10.69
CA PRO A 53 -1.57 16.53 10.64
C PRO A 53 -1.43 15.07 10.22
N ASN A 54 -2.41 14.21 10.54
CA ASN A 54 -2.38 12.79 10.21
C ASN A 54 -2.88 12.48 8.79
N TYR A 55 -3.76 13.30 8.22
CA TYR A 55 -4.22 13.19 6.82
C TYR A 55 -3.11 12.85 5.78
N PRO A 56 -1.96 13.55 5.71
CA PRO A 56 -0.90 13.22 4.76
C PRO A 56 -0.14 11.93 5.10
N VAL A 57 -0.23 11.42 6.34
CA VAL A 57 0.30 10.10 6.72
C VAL A 57 -0.57 9.01 6.11
N GLU A 58 -1.90 9.11 6.25
CA GLU A 58 -2.83 8.11 5.71
C GLU A 58 -2.83 8.06 4.20
N LEU A 59 -2.70 9.20 3.52
CA LEU A 59 -2.49 9.20 2.06
C LEU A 59 -1.22 8.45 1.62
N ILE A 60 -0.17 8.46 2.45
CA ILE A 60 1.06 7.72 2.14
C ILE A 60 0.85 6.22 2.39
N GLN A 61 0.08 5.84 3.41
CA GLN A 61 -0.28 4.45 3.65
C GLN A 61 -1.12 3.88 2.50
N VAL A 62 -2.13 4.62 2.02
CA VAL A 62 -2.91 4.30 0.81
C VAL A 62 -1.98 4.07 -0.39
N ALA A 63 -1.06 5.00 -0.64
CA ALA A 63 -0.12 4.87 -1.76
C ALA A 63 0.82 3.66 -1.61
N ALA A 64 1.29 3.38 -0.40
CA ALA A 64 2.13 2.22 -0.10
C ALA A 64 1.39 0.90 -0.35
N VAL A 65 0.10 0.81 0.00
CA VAL A 65 -0.74 -0.37 -0.28
C VAL A 65 -0.93 -0.56 -1.79
N CYS A 66 -1.16 0.51 -2.55
CA CYS A 66 -1.23 0.44 -4.02
C CYS A 66 0.07 -0.13 -4.63
N VAL A 67 1.23 0.34 -4.15
CA VAL A 67 2.54 -0.19 -4.60
C VAL A 67 2.65 -1.67 -4.25
N ALA A 68 2.31 -2.06 -3.02
CA ALA A 68 2.36 -3.45 -2.57
C ALA A 68 1.49 -4.39 -3.42
N ALA A 69 0.27 -3.95 -3.75
CA ALA A 69 -0.67 -4.73 -4.56
C ALA A 69 -0.14 -4.94 -6.00
N ILE A 70 0.47 -3.91 -6.60
CA ILE A 70 1.10 -3.99 -7.92
C ILE A 70 2.31 -4.94 -7.89
N GLU A 71 3.19 -4.81 -6.89
CA GLU A 71 4.34 -5.71 -6.70
C GLU A 71 3.91 -7.18 -6.60
N CYS A 72 2.86 -7.45 -5.82
CA CYS A 72 2.27 -8.77 -5.70
C CYS A 72 1.72 -9.29 -7.03
N TRP A 73 1.04 -8.44 -7.79
CA TRP A 73 0.47 -8.79 -9.10
C TRP A 73 1.56 -9.12 -10.12
N GLU A 74 2.58 -8.29 -10.24
CA GLU A 74 3.69 -8.49 -11.18
C GLU A 74 4.52 -9.74 -10.79
N SER A 75 4.78 -9.95 -9.50
CA SER A 75 5.49 -11.16 -9.02
C SER A 75 4.72 -12.43 -9.37
N ASN A 76 3.38 -12.40 -9.29
CA ASN A 76 2.54 -13.53 -9.63
C ASN A 76 2.41 -13.77 -11.14
N LYS A 77 2.59 -12.75 -11.99
CA LYS A 77 2.62 -12.94 -13.46
C LYS A 77 3.82 -13.76 -13.90
N VAL A 78 5.00 -13.47 -13.34
CA VAL A 78 6.23 -14.22 -13.66
C VAL A 78 6.03 -15.72 -13.43
N VAL A 79 5.41 -16.10 -12.31
CA VAL A 79 5.10 -17.51 -12.02
C VAL A 79 4.10 -18.10 -13.03
N ARG A 80 3.07 -17.35 -13.43
CA ARG A 80 2.06 -17.81 -14.40
C ARG A 80 2.65 -18.05 -15.79
N ASP A 81 3.59 -17.21 -16.21
CA ASP A 81 4.25 -17.33 -17.51
C ASP A 81 5.28 -18.47 -17.52
N GLU A 82 5.95 -18.74 -16.38
CA GLU A 82 6.85 -19.90 -16.21
C GLU A 82 6.11 -21.24 -16.19
N GLU A 83 4.92 -21.31 -15.60
CA GLU A 83 4.10 -22.53 -15.56
C GLU A 83 3.41 -22.85 -16.92
N ALA A 84 3.35 -21.88 -17.84
CA ALA A 84 2.69 -22.00 -19.13
C ALA A 84 3.64 -22.36 -20.30
N GLY A 85 4.95 -22.42 -20.06
CA GLY A 85 5.99 -22.77 -21.05
C GLY A 85 6.49 -24.20 -20.93
#